data_AF-A0A6B3F1Y5-F1
#
_entry.id   AF-A0A6B3F1Y5-F1
#
_cell.length_a   1.000
_cell.length_b   1.000
_cell.length_c   1.000
_cell.angle_alpha   90.00
_cell.angle_beta   90.00
_cell.angle_gamma   90.00
#
_symmetry.space_group_name_H-M   'P 1'
#
loop_
_entity.id
_entity.type
_entity.pdbx_description
1 polymer ?
#
loop_
_entity_poly.entity_id
_entity_poly.type
_entity_poly.pdbx_seq_one_letter_code
_entity_poly.pdbx_strand_id
1 'polypeptide(L)' 'DYLDVVVVEEGDPCPNCGQGLHLDRAIEIGHIFQLGRKYADTFQLDVLGQNGKPVRVTMGSYGIGVSRAVAALAEQTAD' A
#
# COMPACT_ATOMS: atom_id res chain seq x y z
N ASP A 1 19.50 -18.50 2.32
CA ASP A 1 18.28 -17.68 2.27
C ASP A 1 17.22 -18.25 3.17
N TYR A 2 16.68 -17.40 4.04
CA TYR A 2 15.52 -17.71 4.86
C TYR A 2 14.35 -16.89 4.31
N LEU A 3 13.16 -17.50 4.27
CA LEU A 3 11.93 -16.82 3.91
C LEU A 3 11.18 -16.50 5.21
N ASP A 4 10.81 -15.23 5.39
CA ASP A 4 9.94 -14.82 6.49
C ASP A 4 8.50 -15.17 6.13
N VAL A 5 7.92 -16.12 6.87
CA VAL A 5 6.60 -16.72 6.61
C VAL A 5 5.73 -16.82 7.85
N VAL A 6 6.22 -16.36 9.00
CA VAL A 6 5.47 -16.42 10.24
C VAL A 6 4.49 -15.25 10.30
N VAL A 7 3.31 -15.50 10.88
CA VAL A 7 2.37 -14.43 11.20
C VAL A 7 2.82 -13.82 12.52
N VAL A 8 2.95 -12.51 12.55
CA VAL A 8 3.34 -11.75 13.74
C VAL A 8 2.29 -11.94 14.85
N GLU A 9 2.76 -12.15 16.07
CA GLU A 9 1.96 -12.23 17.29
C GLU A 9 2.20 -11.02 18.22
N GLU A 10 1.29 -10.83 19.18
CA GLU A 10 1.43 -9.78 20.21
C GLU A 10 2.74 -9.98 20.98
N GLY A 11 3.55 -8.92 21.08
CA GLY A 11 4.84 -8.96 21.78
C GLY A 11 6.04 -9.45 20.95
N ASP A 12 5.85 -9.86 19.69
CA ASP A 12 6.97 -10.22 18.81
C ASP A 12 7.97 -9.05 18.66
N PRO A 13 9.28 -9.34 18.50
CA PRO A 13 10.30 -8.29 18.46
C PRO A 13 10.19 -7.46 17.18
N CYS A 14 10.10 -6.13 17.36
CA CYS A 14 10.14 -5.19 16.25
C CYS A 14 11.45 -5.33 15.46
N PRO A 15 11.42 -5.48 14.13
CA PRO A 15 12.62 -5.68 13.32
C PRO A 15 13.55 -4.45 13.28
N ASN A 16 13.11 -3.29 13.76
CA ASN A 16 13.90 -2.06 13.79
C ASN A 16 14.52 -1.75 15.17
N CYS A 17 13.76 -1.97 16.26
CA CYS A 17 14.19 -1.58 17.62
C CYS A 17 14.18 -2.70 18.66
N GLY A 18 13.71 -3.91 18.30
CA GLY A 18 13.66 -5.08 19.19
C GLY A 18 12.63 -5.03 20.31
N GLN A 19 11.87 -3.94 20.47
CA GLN A 19 10.76 -3.85 21.41
C GLN A 19 9.58 -4.71 20.96
N GLY A 20 8.74 -5.17 21.89
CA GLY A 20 7.54 -5.95 21.56
C GLY A 20 6.53 -5.15 20.73
N LEU A 21 5.98 -5.77 19.69
CA LEU A 21 4.92 -5.21 18.85
C LEU A 21 3.57 -5.23 19.58
N HIS A 22 2.76 -4.20 19.34
CA HIS A 22 1.35 -4.12 19.77
C HIS A 22 0.42 -4.28 18.56
N LEU A 23 -0.61 -5.11 18.69
CA LEU A 23 -1.59 -5.35 17.63
C LEU A 23 -2.90 -4.62 17.92
N ASP A 24 -3.25 -3.71 17.02
CA ASP A 24 -4.53 -2.98 17.05
C ASP A 24 -5.42 -3.34 15.86
N ARG A 25 -6.73 -3.18 16.06
CA ARG A 25 -7.71 -3.28 14.98
C ARG A 25 -7.91 -1.92 14.33
N ALA A 26 -7.81 -1.87 13.01
CA ALA A 26 -8.02 -0.65 12.23
C ALA A 26 -8.93 -0.90 11.02
N ILE A 27 -9.57 0.17 10.54
CA ILE A 27 -10.34 0.18 9.29
C ILE A 27 -9.47 0.83 8.21
N GLU A 28 -9.12 0.08 7.17
CA GLU A 28 -8.45 0.64 6.00
C GLU A 28 -9.43 1.50 5.20
N ILE A 29 -9.26 2.83 5.23
CA ILE A 29 -10.05 3.79 4.46
C ILE A 29 -9.39 4.17 3.13
N GLY A 30 -8.14 3.79 2.90
CA GLY A 30 -7.42 4.09 1.68
C GLY A 30 -6.07 3.39 1.59
N HIS A 31 -5.54 3.34 0.38
CA HIS A 31 -4.28 2.65 0.06
C HIS A 31 -3.56 3.37 -1.09
N ILE A 32 -2.24 3.45 -1.00
CA ILE A 32 -1.38 3.93 -2.08
C ILE A 32 -0.44 2.81 -2.55
N PHE A 33 -0.28 2.67 -3.86
CA PHE A 33 0.58 1.64 -4.43
C PHE A 33 1.60 2.26 -5.39
N GLN A 34 2.87 1.90 -5.21
CA GLN A 34 3.88 2.03 -6.24
C GLN A 34 3.72 0.86 -7.23
N LEU A 35 2.88 1.05 -8.24
CA LEU A 35 2.59 0.01 -9.23
C LEU A 35 3.79 -0.28 -10.14
N GLY A 36 4.77 0.62 -10.18
CA GLY A 36 5.93 0.49 -11.05
C GLY A 36 5.46 0.45 -12.50
N ARG A 37 5.85 -0.59 -13.23
CA ARG A 37 5.50 -0.73 -14.65
C ARG A 37 4.53 -1.88 -14.93
N LYS A 38 4.00 -2.56 -13.91
CA LYS A 38 3.17 -3.77 -14.04
C LYS A 38 2.09 -3.66 -15.14
N TYR A 39 1.28 -2.60 -15.09
CA TYR A 39 0.22 -2.40 -16.07
C TYR A 39 0.72 -1.79 -17.37
N ALA A 40 1.66 -0.83 -17.30
CA ALA A 40 2.25 -0.24 -18.48
C ALA A 40 2.96 -1.28 -19.36
N ASP A 41 3.57 -2.30 -18.75
CA ASP A 41 4.20 -3.43 -19.45
C ASP A 41 3.17 -4.30 -20.14
N THR A 42 2.07 -4.59 -19.46
CA THR A 42 0.97 -5.41 -19.99
C THR A 42 0.31 -4.74 -21.20
N PHE A 43 0.09 -3.42 -21.13
CA PHE A 43 -0.58 -2.67 -22.19
C PHE A 43 0.36 -2.03 -23.20
N GLN A 44 1.68 -2.25 -23.07
CA GLN A 44 2.70 -1.62 -23.91
C GLN A 44 2.56 -0.08 -23.96
N LEU A 45 2.30 0.52 -22.79
CA LEU A 45 2.08 1.96 -22.66
C LEU A 45 3.40 2.70 -22.57
N ASP A 46 3.78 3.32 -23.68
CA ASP A 46 4.98 4.14 -23.79
C ASP A 46 4.63 5.60 -24.09
N VAL A 47 5.48 6.52 -23.63
CA VAL A 47 5.44 7.95 -23.97
C VAL A 47 6.79 8.38 -24.55
N LEU A 48 6.83 9.48 -25.32
CA LEU A 48 8.11 10.03 -25.77
C LEU A 48 8.83 10.72 -24.59
N GLY A 49 10.04 10.24 -24.30
CA GLY A 49 10.94 10.86 -23.34
C GLY A 49 11.57 12.14 -23.89
N GLN A 50 12.37 12.81 -23.05
CA GLN A 50 13.02 14.09 -23.39
C GLN A 50 13.93 14.03 -24.62
N ASN A 51 14.47 12.86 -24.96
CA ASN A 51 15.30 12.61 -26.13
C ASN A 51 14.50 12.11 -27.35
N GLY A 52 13.17 12.15 -27.30
CA GLY A 52 12.28 11.67 -28.35
C GLY A 52 12.23 10.14 -28.48
N LYS A 53 12.81 9.38 -27.54
CA LYS A 53 12.74 7.91 -27.54
C LYS A 53 11.56 7.43 -26.66
N PRO A 54 10.93 6.29 -27.01
CA PRO A 54 9.91 5.68 -26.17
C PRO A 54 10.44 5.36 -24.77
N VAL A 55 9.66 5.68 -23.75
CA VAL A 55 9.90 5.35 -22.34
C VAL A 55 8.63 4.75 -21.75
N ARG A 56 8.76 3.56 -21.15
CA ARG A 56 7.70 2.87 -20.42
C ARG A 56 7.25 3.68 -19.21
N VAL A 57 5.95 3.95 -19.11
CA VAL A 57 5.38 4.75 -18.02
C VAL A 57 5.54 4.04 -16.67
N THR A 58 6.06 4.77 -15.68
CA THR A 58 6.04 4.34 -14.27
C THR A 58 4.76 4.87 -13.62
N MET A 59 4.05 4.00 -12.90
CA MET A 59 2.70 4.24 -12.40
C MET A 59 2.65 4.18 -10.88
N GLY A 60 1.75 4.99 -10.32
CA GLY A 60 1.26 4.88 -8.95
C GLY A 60 -0.27 4.84 -8.96
N SER A 61 -0.85 4.32 -7.87
CA SER A 61 -2.30 4.37 -7.65
C SER A 61 -2.59 4.87 -6.23
N TYR A 62 -3.68 5.61 -6.09
CA TYR A 62 -4.11 6.26 -4.86
C TYR A 62 -5.61 6.11 -4.73
N GLY A 63 -6.06 5.40 -3.70
CA GLY A 63 -7.48 5.11 -3.47
C GLY A 63 -7.92 5.52 -2.09
N ILE A 64 -9.09 6.16 -2.00
CA ILE A 64 -9.81 6.44 -0.74
C ILE A 64 -11.23 5.91 -0.90
N GLY A 65 -11.65 5.05 0.03
CA GLY A 65 -13.02 4.56 0.11
C GLY A 65 -13.91 5.62 0.76
N VAL A 66 -14.41 6.59 -0.01
CA VAL A 66 -15.19 7.73 0.52
C VAL A 66 -16.37 7.29 1.37
N SER A 67 -17.21 6.36 0.88
CA SER A 67 -18.33 5.82 1.67
C SER A 67 -17.88 5.06 2.91
N ARG A 68 -16.73 4.36 2.84
CA ARG A 68 -16.15 3.68 4.00
C ARG A 68 -15.63 4.68 5.02
N ALA A 69 -15.04 5.79 4.61
CA ALA A 69 -14.60 6.84 5.51
C ALA A 69 -15.77 7.43 6.30
N VAL A 70 -16.94 7.62 5.67
CA VAL A 70 -18.16 8.04 6.37
C VAL A 70 -18.58 7.01 7.43
N ALA A 71 -18.58 5.72 7.09
CA ALA A 71 -18.89 4.66 8.06
C ALA A 71 -17.87 4.57 9.19
N ALA A 72 -16.58 4.73 8.89
CA ALA A 72 -15.50 4.72 9.88
C ALA A 72 -15.60 5.92 10.85
N LEU A 73 -16.04 7.08 10.37
CA LEU A 73 -16.32 8.23 11.22
C LEU A 73 -17.49 7.94 12.17
N ALA A 74 -18.56 7.33 11.67
CA ALA A 74 -19.69 6.93 12.51
C ALA A 74 -19.22 5.95 13.61
N GLU A 75 -18.48 4.90 13.23
CA GLU A 75 -17.92 3.90 14.17
C GLU A 75 -17.04 4.53 15.27
N GLN A 76 -16.27 5.59 14.96
CA GLN A 76 -15.38 6.24 15.93
C GLN A 76 -16.07 7.30 16.82
N THR A 77 -17.26 7.77 16.44
CA THR A 77 -17.87 8.97 17.08
C THR A 77 -19.27 8.74 17.61
N ALA A 78 -19.96 7.69 17.18
CA ALA A 78 -21.25 7.28 17.68
C ALA A 78 -21.11 5.87 18.26
N ASP A 79 -21.44 5.73 19.54
CA ASP A 79 -21.49 4.47 20.30
C ASP A 79 -22.70 3.62 19.86
#